data_AF-A0A813SAV4-F1
#
_entry.id   AF-A0A813SAV4-F1
#
_cell.length_a   1.000
_cell.length_b   1.000
_cell.length_c   1.000
_cell.angle_alpha   90.00
_cell.angle_beta   90.00
_cell.angle_gamma   90.00
#
_symmetry.space_group_name_H-M   'P 1'
#
loop_
_entity.id
_entity.type
_entity.pdbx_description
1 polymer ?
#
loop_
_entity_poly.entity_id
_entity_poly.type
_entity_poly.pdbx_seq_one_letter_code
_entity_poly.pdbx_strand_id
1 'polypeptide(L)'
;MDSLCEQIDKLTIDYLEEFGHLLACKQLLDDTIKQGYFNLSRARVIMGVNNLSRLQYSEKDPMIASTKISITLTPFNIEKQIDKEHYDDTLKWFGLLSPTILKQTQKCFQQTIDLALETCIRQKKILQLKNQIEQLLKEKKTFLIKENFDENKKDN
;
A
#
# COMPACT_ATOMS: atom_id res chain seq x y z
N MET A 1 20.20 15.42 27.35
CA MET A 1 20.31 13.99 27.01
C MET A 1 18.98 13.27 27.19
N ASP A 2 18.30 13.47 28.32
CA ASP A 2 17.03 12.79 28.61
C ASP A 2 15.90 13.09 27.61
N SER A 3 15.76 14.35 27.19
CA SER A 3 14.77 14.75 26.18
C SER A 3 14.97 14.08 24.81
N LEU A 4 16.21 13.77 24.43
CA LEU A 4 16.52 13.08 23.16
C LEU A 4 16.18 11.59 23.26
N CYS A 5 16.42 10.97 24.42
CA CYS A 5 16.01 9.60 24.69
C CYS A 5 14.48 9.48 24.62
N GLU A 6 13.77 10.38 25.28
CA GLU A 6 12.29 10.41 25.27
C GLU A 6 11.73 10.56 23.85
N GLN A 7 12.37 11.39 23.01
CA GLN A 7 11.97 11.54 21.60
C GLN A 7 12.19 10.28 20.78
N ILE A 8 13.31 9.58 20.98
CA ILE A 8 13.61 8.31 20.31
C ILE A 8 12.62 7.23 20.75
N ASP A 9 12.32 7.15 22.03
CA ASP A 9 11.38 6.19 22.58
C ASP A 9 9.98 6.41 22.00
N LYS A 10 9.53 7.67 21.94
CA LYS A 10 8.26 8.04 21.32
C LYS A 10 8.18 7.63 19.85
N LEU A 11 9.20 7.97 19.05
CA LEU A 11 9.24 7.57 17.63
C LEU A 11 9.30 6.05 17.44
N THR A 12 9.94 5.34 18.37
CA THR A 12 10.01 3.88 18.35
C THR A 12 8.64 3.25 18.62
N ILE A 13 7.87 3.83 19.54
CA ILE A 13 6.46 3.42 19.78
C ILE A 13 5.63 3.66 18.51
N ASP A 14 5.71 4.85 17.92
CA ASP A 14 4.98 5.20 16.70
C ASP A 14 5.35 4.25 15.53
N TYR A 15 6.62 3.88 15.42
CA TYR A 15 7.11 2.90 14.44
C TYR A 15 6.48 1.52 14.63
N LEU A 16 6.43 1.03 15.88
CA LEU A 16 5.87 -0.28 16.20
C LEU A 16 4.37 -0.33 15.96
N GLU A 17 3.64 0.74 16.28
CA GLU A 17 2.20 0.86 16.01
C GLU A 17 1.92 0.81 14.51
N GLU A 18 2.63 1.62 13.71
CA GLU A 18 2.48 1.61 12.25
C GLU A 18 2.88 0.27 11.62
N PHE A 19 3.88 -0.41 12.18
CA PHE A 19 4.25 -1.75 11.76
C PHE A 19 3.14 -2.77 12.03
N GLY A 20 2.44 -2.64 13.17
CA GLY A 20 1.25 -3.43 13.47
C GLY A 20 0.13 -3.22 12.44
N HIS A 21 -0.16 -1.95 12.11
CA HIS A 21 -1.15 -1.63 11.08
C HIS A 21 -0.77 -2.14 9.69
N LEU A 22 0.51 -2.09 9.33
CA LEU A 22 1.02 -2.66 8.09
C LEU A 22 0.76 -4.17 8.03
N LEU A 23 1.05 -4.91 9.10
CA LEU A 23 0.84 -6.36 9.14
C LEU A 23 -0.65 -6.71 8.95
N ALA A 24 -1.54 -6.01 9.64
CA ALA A 24 -2.98 -6.21 9.49
C ALA A 24 -3.46 -5.91 8.05
N CYS A 25 -3.01 -4.79 7.47
CA CYS A 25 -3.35 -4.40 6.10
C CYS A 25 -2.84 -5.43 5.08
N LYS A 26 -1.62 -5.96 5.25
CA LYS A 26 -1.07 -7.02 4.39
C LYS A 26 -1.83 -8.33 4.49
N GLN A 27 -2.23 -8.75 5.69
CA GLN A 27 -3.05 -9.95 5.85
C GLN A 27 -4.38 -9.81 5.08
N LEU A 28 -5.04 -8.65 5.22
CA LEU A 28 -6.28 -8.35 4.53
C LEU A 28 -6.09 -8.31 3.00
N LEU A 29 -4.98 -7.72 2.53
CA LEU A 29 -4.59 -7.74 1.12
C LEU A 29 -4.46 -9.19 0.60
N ASP A 30 -3.70 -10.03 1.30
CA ASP A 30 -3.47 -11.42 0.91
C ASP A 30 -4.78 -12.22 0.83
N ASP A 31 -5.67 -12.03 1.80
CA ASP A 31 -6.96 -12.71 1.84
C ASP A 31 -7.88 -12.24 0.71
N THR A 32 -7.91 -10.93 0.45
CA THR A 32 -8.71 -10.36 -0.65
C THR A 32 -8.19 -10.82 -2.02
N ILE A 33 -6.87 -10.91 -2.20
CA ILE A 33 -6.25 -11.43 -3.42
C ILE A 33 -6.64 -12.89 -3.64
N LYS A 34 -6.50 -13.73 -2.61
CA LYS A 34 -6.89 -15.15 -2.68
C LYS A 34 -8.36 -15.31 -3.03
N GLN A 35 -9.24 -14.54 -2.40
CA GLN A 35 -10.67 -14.54 -2.70
C GLN A 35 -10.94 -14.09 -4.14
N GLY A 36 -10.25 -13.06 -4.64
CA GLY A 36 -10.35 -12.59 -6.03
C GLY A 36 -9.99 -13.70 -7.03
N TYR A 37 -8.85 -14.36 -6.86
CA TYR A 37 -8.44 -15.48 -7.72
C TYR A 37 -9.36 -16.70 -7.61
N PHE A 38 -9.87 -17.00 -6.42
CA PHE A 38 -10.84 -18.07 -6.22
C PHE A 38 -12.16 -17.78 -6.93
N ASN A 39 -12.67 -16.55 -6.83
CA ASN A 39 -13.89 -16.16 -7.54
C ASN A 39 -13.67 -16.17 -9.06
N LEU A 40 -12.49 -15.76 -9.53
CA LEU A 40 -12.12 -15.83 -10.94
C LEU A 40 -12.10 -17.28 -11.46
N SER A 41 -11.52 -18.22 -10.71
CA SER A 41 -11.50 -19.63 -11.11
C SER A 41 -12.92 -20.22 -11.16
N ARG A 42 -13.77 -19.89 -10.18
CA ARG A 42 -15.20 -20.25 -10.20
C ARG A 42 -15.94 -19.66 -11.39
N ALA A 43 -15.66 -18.39 -11.73
CA ALA A 43 -16.24 -17.74 -12.90
C ALA A 43 -15.87 -18.49 -14.20
N ARG A 44 -14.62 -18.93 -14.35
CA ARG A 44 -14.16 -19.76 -15.48
C ARG A 44 -14.85 -21.10 -15.59
N VAL A 45 -15.13 -21.75 -14.46
CA VAL A 45 -15.88 -23.01 -14.45
C VAL A 45 -17.33 -22.78 -14.85
N ILE A 46 -17.97 -21.72 -14.35
CA ILE A 46 -19.38 -21.42 -14.62
C ILE A 46 -19.59 -20.96 -16.06
N MET A 47 -18.73 -20.09 -16.57
CA MET A 47 -18.87 -19.50 -17.91
C MET A 47 -18.26 -20.38 -19.00
N GLY A 48 -17.34 -21.29 -18.65
CA GLY A 48 -16.51 -22.02 -19.58
C GLY A 48 -15.23 -21.26 -19.95
N VAL A 49 -14.16 -22.01 -20.21
CA VAL A 49 -12.79 -21.48 -20.39
C VAL A 49 -12.68 -20.52 -21.58
N ASN A 50 -13.49 -20.72 -22.62
CA ASN A 50 -13.48 -19.91 -23.85
C ASN A 50 -14.19 -18.57 -23.68
N ASN A 51 -15.05 -18.44 -22.67
CA ASN A 51 -15.87 -17.26 -22.43
C ASN A 51 -15.26 -16.28 -21.42
N LEU A 52 -14.04 -16.52 -20.98
CA LEU A 52 -13.24 -15.61 -20.14
C LEU A 52 -11.83 -15.56 -20.72
N SER A 53 -11.75 -15.01 -21.93
CA SER A 53 -10.55 -14.90 -22.74
C SER A 53 -10.42 -13.50 -23.33
N ARG A 54 -9.19 -13.12 -23.66
CA ARG A 54 -8.86 -11.85 -24.35
C ARG A 54 -9.65 -11.65 -25.64
N LEU A 55 -10.10 -12.74 -26.26
CA LEU A 55 -10.89 -12.73 -27.51
C LEU A 55 -12.24 -12.02 -27.37
N GLN A 56 -12.74 -11.83 -26.15
CA GLN A 56 -14.04 -11.19 -25.92
C GLN A 56 -13.96 -9.67 -25.75
N TYR A 57 -12.75 -9.10 -25.72
CA TYR A 57 -12.61 -7.66 -25.54
C TYR A 57 -13.13 -6.93 -26.78
N SER A 58 -13.88 -5.85 -26.56
CA SER A 58 -14.35 -4.98 -27.64
C SER A 58 -13.15 -4.33 -28.32
N GLU A 59 -13.05 -4.43 -29.64
CA GLU A 59 -12.06 -3.66 -30.41
C GLU A 59 -12.42 -2.17 -30.48
N LYS A 60 -13.70 -1.84 -30.27
CA LYS A 60 -14.22 -0.48 -30.38
C LYS A 60 -14.05 0.32 -29.09
N ASP A 61 -14.01 -0.37 -27.95
CA ASP A 61 -13.96 0.25 -26.63
C ASP A 61 -12.64 -0.15 -25.96
N PRO A 62 -11.66 0.78 -25.80
CA PRO A 62 -10.41 0.46 -25.16
C PRO A 62 -10.62 0.14 -23.66
N MET A 63 -9.81 -0.80 -23.14
CA MET A 63 -9.80 -1.09 -21.72
C MET A 63 -9.08 0.05 -20.97
N ILE A 64 -9.83 0.87 -20.23
CA ILE A 64 -9.32 2.03 -19.48
C ILE A 64 -9.39 1.70 -18.00
N ALA A 65 -8.34 2.06 -17.25
CA ALA A 65 -8.30 1.86 -15.82
C ALA A 65 -9.23 2.87 -15.12
N SER A 66 -10.15 2.38 -14.27
CA SER A 66 -11.07 3.21 -13.49
C SER A 66 -10.40 4.03 -12.36
N THR A 67 -9.13 3.78 -12.06
CA THR A 67 -8.43 4.46 -10.97
C THR A 67 -7.02 4.81 -11.42
N LYS A 68 -6.71 6.11 -11.39
CA LYS A 68 -5.38 6.63 -11.66
C LYS A 68 -4.74 6.99 -10.32
N ILE A 69 -3.56 6.44 -10.07
CA ILE A 69 -2.82 6.71 -8.83
C ILE A 69 -1.68 7.67 -9.19
N SER A 70 -1.77 8.90 -8.71
CA SER A 70 -0.74 9.92 -8.89
C SER A 70 0.14 9.91 -7.63
N ILE A 71 1.40 9.51 -7.77
CA ILE A 71 2.37 9.48 -6.67
C ILE A 71 3.19 10.77 -6.74
N THR A 72 2.95 11.73 -5.85
CA THR A 72 3.73 12.98 -5.78
C THR A 72 4.85 12.84 -4.75
N LEU A 73 6.10 13.08 -5.18
CA LEU A 73 7.29 12.71 -4.42
C LEU A 73 7.69 13.66 -3.26
N THR A 74 6.96 14.74 -2.98
CA THR A 74 7.29 15.72 -1.92
C THR A 74 6.04 16.36 -1.31
N PRO A 75 6.03 16.67 0.01
CA PRO A 75 5.99 15.64 1.06
C PRO A 75 4.94 14.59 0.68
N PHE A 76 5.37 13.33 0.63
CA PHE A 76 4.73 12.28 -0.16
C PHE A 76 3.24 12.07 0.16
N ASN A 77 2.38 12.72 -0.61
CA ASN A 77 0.93 12.54 -0.55
C ASN A 77 0.55 11.56 -1.66
N ILE A 78 0.08 10.38 -1.27
CA ILE A 78 -0.49 9.42 -2.22
C ILE A 78 -1.96 9.79 -2.30
N GLU A 79 -2.30 10.59 -3.32
CA GLU A 79 -3.67 10.98 -3.58
C GLU A 79 -4.28 10.03 -4.60
N LYS A 80 -5.37 9.36 -4.19
CA LYS A 80 -6.19 8.57 -5.11
C LYS A 80 -7.03 9.53 -5.94
N GLN A 81 -6.61 9.80 -7.18
CA GLN A 81 -7.45 10.50 -8.14
C GLN A 81 -8.38 9.51 -8.82
N ILE A 82 -9.66 9.58 -8.44
CA ILE A 82 -10.71 8.83 -9.10
C ILE A 82 -11.22 9.70 -10.25
N ASP A 83 -10.59 9.55 -11.41
CA ASP A 83 -11.12 10.11 -12.65
C ASP A 83 -12.37 9.29 -13.00
N LYS A 84 -13.55 9.82 -12.65
CA LYS A 84 -14.84 9.23 -13.05
C LYS A 84 -15.15 9.63 -14.49
N GLU A 85 -14.29 9.25 -15.42
CA GLU A 85 -14.71 9.24 -16.82
C GLU A 85 -15.82 8.19 -16.99
N HIS A 86 -16.78 8.49 -17.87
CA HIS A 86 -17.96 7.65 -18.12
C HIS A 86 -17.51 6.34 -18.76
N TYR A 87 -17.21 5.35 -17.92
CA TYR A 87 -16.70 4.07 -18.37
C TYR A 87 -17.88 3.13 -18.63
N ASP A 88 -17.99 2.66 -19.87
CA ASP A 88 -18.98 1.65 -20.21
C ASP A 88 -18.63 0.34 -19.47
N ASP A 89 -19.65 -0.38 -19.00
CA ASP A 89 -19.46 -1.56 -18.17
C ASP A 89 -18.74 -2.66 -18.96
N THR A 90 -17.43 -2.81 -18.76
CA THR A 90 -16.58 -3.80 -19.45
C THR A 90 -17.01 -5.22 -19.21
N LEU A 91 -17.81 -5.48 -18.17
CA LEU A 91 -18.37 -6.80 -17.96
C LEU A 91 -19.38 -7.19 -19.05
N LYS A 92 -19.95 -6.22 -19.78
CA LYS A 92 -20.80 -6.48 -20.95
C LYS A 92 -20.05 -7.18 -22.09
N TRP A 93 -18.72 -7.04 -22.16
CA TRP A 93 -17.89 -7.74 -23.16
C TRP A 93 -17.96 -9.26 -23.01
N PHE A 94 -18.32 -9.75 -21.82
CA PHE A 94 -18.43 -11.18 -21.52
C PHE A 94 -19.87 -11.72 -21.65
N GLY A 95 -20.79 -10.94 -22.24
CA GLY A 95 -22.18 -11.34 -22.53
C GLY A 95 -23.26 -10.45 -21.89
N LEU A 96 -24.51 -10.65 -22.30
CA LEU A 96 -25.67 -9.81 -21.92
C LEU A 96 -25.98 -9.85 -20.41
N LEU A 97 -25.70 -10.98 -19.74
CA LEU A 97 -25.73 -11.12 -18.28
C LEU A 97 -24.35 -11.55 -17.77
N SER A 98 -23.52 -10.59 -17.37
CA SER A 98 -22.31 -10.90 -16.60
C SER A 98 -22.70 -11.63 -15.30
N PRO A 99 -22.16 -12.83 -15.05
CA PRO A 99 -22.46 -13.58 -13.84
C PRO A 99 -22.08 -12.80 -12.59
N THR A 100 -22.89 -12.93 -11.54
CA THR A 100 -22.65 -12.29 -10.23
C THR A 100 -21.25 -12.55 -9.69
N ILE A 101 -20.70 -13.74 -9.94
CA ILE A 101 -19.34 -14.11 -9.52
C ILE A 101 -18.25 -13.29 -10.21
N LEU A 102 -18.45 -12.86 -11.46
CA LEU A 102 -17.50 -12.04 -12.19
C LEU A 102 -17.51 -10.60 -11.67
N LYS A 103 -18.70 -10.08 -11.34
CA LYS A 103 -18.86 -8.79 -10.63
C LYS A 103 -18.17 -8.81 -9.26
N GLN A 104 -18.34 -9.90 -8.50
CA GLN A 104 -17.66 -10.08 -7.22
C GLN A 104 -16.14 -10.14 -7.39
N THR A 105 -15.66 -10.85 -8.40
CA THR A 105 -14.24 -10.93 -8.75
C THR A 105 -13.65 -9.54 -9.02
N GLN A 106 -14.33 -8.74 -9.86
CA GLN A 106 -13.92 -7.37 -10.16
C GLN A 106 -13.86 -6.51 -8.88
N LYS A 107 -14.88 -6.61 -8.01
CA LYS A 107 -14.91 -5.89 -6.74
C LYS A 107 -13.76 -6.28 -5.80
N CYS A 108 -13.46 -7.57 -5.68
CA CYS A 108 -12.31 -8.05 -4.89
C CYS A 108 -10.98 -7.48 -5.41
N PHE A 109 -10.79 -7.44 -6.74
CA PHE A 109 -9.57 -6.87 -7.31
C PHE A 109 -9.50 -5.34 -7.18
N GLN A 110 -10.63 -4.63 -7.22
CA GLN A 110 -10.66 -3.19 -6.90
C GLN A 110 -10.25 -2.94 -5.44
N GLN A 111 -10.80 -3.71 -4.50
CA GLN A 111 -10.42 -3.63 -3.09
C GLN A 111 -8.95 -3.99 -2.86
N THR A 112 -8.43 -4.99 -3.59
CA THR A 112 -7.02 -5.37 -3.58
C THR A 112 -6.12 -4.20 -3.95
N ILE A 113 -6.46 -3.44 -4.99
CA ILE A 113 -5.68 -2.26 -5.41
C ILE A 113 -5.68 -1.20 -4.31
N ASP A 114 -6.83 -0.95 -3.68
CA ASP A 114 -6.95 0.00 -2.58
C ASP A 114 -6.10 -0.39 -1.36
N LEU A 115 -6.10 -1.68 -1.00
CA LEU A 115 -5.28 -2.20 0.09
C LEU A 115 -3.79 -2.22 -0.22
N ALA A 116 -3.43 -2.49 -1.49
CA ALA A 116 -2.05 -2.41 -1.94
C ALA A 116 -1.53 -0.96 -1.84
N LEU A 117 -2.38 0.01 -2.19
CA LEU A 117 -2.08 1.43 -2.02
C LEU A 117 -1.86 1.78 -0.54
N GLU A 118 -2.77 1.38 0.34
CA GLU A 118 -2.64 1.60 1.77
C GLU A 118 -1.37 0.96 2.34
N THR A 119 -1.05 -0.27 1.90
CA THR A 119 0.19 -0.96 2.27
C THR A 119 1.41 -0.14 1.86
N CYS A 120 1.46 0.36 0.62
CA CYS A 120 2.56 1.19 0.12
C CYS A 120 2.71 2.49 0.94
N ILE A 121 1.59 3.16 1.27
CA ILE A 121 1.58 4.36 2.11
C ILE A 121 2.22 4.04 3.48
N ARG A 122 1.76 2.96 4.14
CA ARG A 122 2.25 2.56 5.46
C ARG A 122 3.71 2.13 5.44
N GLN A 123 4.13 1.34 4.45
CA GLN A 123 5.54 0.97 4.26
C GLN A 123 6.42 2.20 4.18
N LYS A 124 5.96 3.24 3.50
CA LYS A 124 6.69 4.48 3.38
C LYS A 124 6.79 5.23 4.70
N LYS A 125 5.68 5.35 5.44
CA LYS A 125 5.67 6.00 6.77
C LYS A 125 6.64 5.31 7.73
N ILE A 126 6.65 3.98 7.74
CA ILE A 126 7.61 3.16 8.50
C ILE A 126 9.06 3.48 8.11
N LEU A 127 9.34 3.60 6.81
CA LEU A 127 10.68 3.96 6.33
C LEU A 127 11.09 5.38 6.78
N GLN A 128 10.15 6.33 6.78
CA GLN A 128 10.40 7.70 7.27
C GLN A 128 10.72 7.71 8.76
N LEU A 129 9.91 7.03 9.58
CA LEU A 129 10.12 6.91 11.03
C LEU A 129 11.47 6.25 11.33
N LYS A 130 11.79 5.16 10.62
CA LYS A 130 13.09 4.50 10.74
C LYS A 130 14.26 5.47 10.46
N ASN A 131 14.18 6.25 9.39
CA ASN A 131 15.21 7.22 9.04
C ASN A 131 15.37 8.30 10.12
N GLN A 132 14.25 8.79 10.69
CA GLN A 132 14.28 9.77 11.78
C GLN A 132 14.93 9.20 13.05
N ILE A 133 14.57 7.96 13.43
CA ILE A 133 15.19 7.27 14.56
C ILE A 133 16.70 7.10 14.35
N GLU A 134 17.12 6.68 13.15
CA GLU A 134 18.55 6.53 12.82
C GLU A 134 19.32 7.86 12.88
N GLN A 135 18.69 8.97 12.49
CA GLN A 135 19.28 10.31 12.60
C GLN A 135 19.47 10.71 14.06
N LEU A 136 18.44 10.60 14.89
CA LEU A 136 18.51 10.96 16.31
C LEU A 136 19.49 10.07 17.09
N LEU A 137 19.61 8.79 16.73
CA LEU A 137 20.62 7.89 17.30
C LEU A 137 22.05 8.30 16.94
N LYS A 138 22.28 8.81 15.72
CA LYS A 138 23.59 9.36 15.33
C LYS A 138 23.89 10.63 16.11
N GLU A 139 22.91 11.52 16.26
CA GLU A 139 23.04 12.74 17.06
C GLU A 139 23.41 12.40 18.51
N LYS A 140 22.67 11.48 19.16
CA LYS A 140 22.97 11.01 20.51
C LYS A 140 24.42 10.52 20.66
N LYS A 141 24.91 9.71 19.70
CA LYS A 141 26.30 9.22 19.70
C LYS A 141 27.31 10.36 19.61
N THR A 142 27.07 11.34 18.74
CA THR A 142 27.97 12.50 18.59
C THR A 142 28.01 13.41 19.83
N PHE A 143 26.88 13.56 20.54
CA PHE A 143 26.85 14.26 21.82
C PHE A 143 27.67 13.55 22.90
N LEU A 144 27.51 12.22 23.05
CA LEU A 144 28.30 11.43 24.00
C LEU A 144 29.81 11.52 23.75
N ILE A 145 30.22 11.51 22.47
CA ILE A 145 31.64 11.61 22.13
C ILE A 145 32.18 12.99 22.57
N LYS A 146 31.46 14.08 22.30
CA LYS A 146 31.87 15.43 22.72
C LYS A 146 31.97 15.59 24.23
N GLU A 147 30.99 15.06 24.97
CA GLU A 147 30.96 15.10 26.43
C GLU A 147 32.19 14.40 27.05
N ASN A 148 32.56 13.23 26.53
CA ASN A 148 33.79 12.52 26.94
C ASN A 148 35.09 13.27 26.59
N PHE A 149 35.10 14.10 25.53
CA PHE A 149 36.27 14.92 25.18
C PHE A 149 36.42 16.15 26.09
N ASP A 150 35.32 16.74 26.55
CA ASP A 150 35.34 17.90 27.45
C ASP A 150 35.69 17.52 28.90
N GLU A 151 35.33 16.31 29.36
CA GLU A 151 35.75 15.78 30.66
C GLU A 151 37.26 15.49 30.71
N ASN A 152 37.83 14.85 29.66
CA ASN A 152 39.27 14.57 29.58
C ASN A 152 40.16 15.84 29.49
N LYS A 153 39.58 17.02 29.23
CA LYS A 153 40.31 18.30 29.16
C LYS A 153 40.27 19.07 30.48
N LYS A 154 39.44 18.67 31.46
CA LYS A 154 39.39 19.26 32.81
C LYS A 154 40.33 18.56 33.79
N ASP A 155 40.79 17.35 33.48
CA ASP A 155 41.68 16.54 34.32
C ASP A 155 43.17 16.63 33.92
N ASN A 156 43.54 17.58 33.04
CA ASN A 156 44.92 17.94 32.65
C ASN A 156 45.16 19.43 32.86
#